data_AF-A0A1G1WR38-F1
#
_entry.id   AF-A0A1G1WR38-F1
#
_cell.length_a   1.000
_cell.length_b   1.000
_cell.length_c   1.000
_cell.angle_alpha   90.00
_cell.angle_beta   90.00
_cell.angle_gamma   90.00
#
_symmetry.space_group_name_H-M   'P 1'
#
loop_
_entity.id
_entity.type
_entity.pdbx_description
1 polymer ?
#
loop_
_entity_poly.entity_id
_entity_poly.type
_entity_poly.pdbx_seq_one_letter_code
_entity_poly.pdbx_strand_id
1 'polypeptide(L)' 'MQFMEGTFFTYKVDGDGDGKADICNPVDAIFATANLLWQNGLNAAKPDQAIFAFNHSWTFVSDVLGIARSYGCLC' A
#
# COMPACT_ATOMS: atom_id res chain seq x y z
N MET A 1 -6.62 -6.31 2.61
CA MET A 1 -5.19 -6.08 2.97
C MET A 1 -4.99 -6.33 4.46
N GLN A 2 -3.76 -6.56 4.93
CA GLN A 2 -3.44 -6.75 6.36
C GLN A 2 -3.16 -5.41 7.06
N PHE A 3 -4.14 -4.50 7.07
CA PHE A 3 -4.01 -3.25 7.80
C PHE A 3 -4.25 -3.46 9.30
N MET A 4 -3.50 -2.74 10.13
CA MET A 4 -3.97 -2.37 11.46
C MET A 4 -5.06 -1.31 11.32
N GLU A 5 -6.09 -1.38 12.17
CA GLU A 5 -7.27 -0.49 12.11
C GLU A 5 -6.88 1.00 12.13
N GLY A 6 -6.00 1.43 13.05
CA GLY A 6 -5.55 2.82 13.12
C GLY A 6 -4.79 3.31 11.87
N THR A 7 -3.99 2.42 11.27
CA THR A 7 -3.31 2.70 10.00
C THR A 7 -4.34 2.88 8.89
N PHE A 8 -5.31 1.97 8.77
CA PHE A 8 -6.37 2.09 7.77
C PHE A 8 -7.12 3.41 7.93
N PHE A 9 -7.56 3.77 9.15
CA PHE A 9 -8.28 5.03 9.38
C PHE A 9 -7.50 6.28 8.96
N THR A 10 -6.18 6.26 9.04
CA THR A 10 -5.32 7.36 8.62
C THR A 10 -5.26 7.50 7.10
N TYR A 11 -5.29 6.39 6.38
CA TYR A 11 -5.06 6.36 4.92
C TYR A 11 -6.28 5.95 4.09
N LYS A 12 -7.43 5.68 4.72
CA LYS A 12 -8.62 5.12 4.08
C LYS A 12 -9.07 5.98 2.90
N VAL A 13 -9.49 5.29 1.86
CA VAL A 13 -10.10 5.87 0.66
C VAL A 13 -11.30 5.00 0.34
N ASP A 14 -12.45 5.62 0.09
CA ASP A 14 -13.60 4.98 -0.54
C ASP A 14 -13.22 4.77 -2.02
N GLY A 15 -12.73 3.58 -2.31
CA GLY A 15 -12.07 3.24 -3.57
C GLY A 15 -13.05 2.77 -4.64
N ASP A 16 -14.19 2.20 -4.25
CA ASP A 16 -15.25 1.79 -5.17
C ASP A 16 -16.41 2.80 -5.31
N GLY A 17 -16.44 3.84 -4.46
CA GLY A 17 -17.36 4.97 -4.56
C GLY A 17 -18.74 4.69 -3.96
N ASP A 18 -18.87 3.73 -3.05
CA ASP A 18 -20.14 3.36 -2.44
C ASP A 18 -20.56 4.25 -1.25
N GLY A 19 -19.71 5.22 -0.89
CA GLY A 19 -19.89 6.16 0.22
C GLY A 19 -19.31 5.66 1.54
N LYS A 20 -18.62 4.51 1.55
CA LYS A 20 -17.96 3.92 2.72
C LYS A 20 -16.54 3.54 2.37
N ALA A 21 -15.66 3.64 3.36
CA ALA A 21 -14.32 3.08 3.28
C ALA A 21 -14.26 1.90 4.26
N ASP A 22 -14.37 0.69 3.72
CA ASP A 22 -14.38 -0.56 4.46
C ASP A 22 -13.01 -1.26 4.36
N ILE A 23 -12.41 -1.54 5.53
CA ILE A 23 -11.13 -2.23 5.63
C ILE A 23 -11.16 -3.64 5.03
N CYS A 24 -12.33 -4.27 5.00
CA CYS A 24 -12.56 -5.60 4.43
C CYS A 24 -12.86 -5.55 2.92
N ASN A 25 -13.21 -4.38 2.36
CA ASN A 25 -13.41 -4.24 0.93
C ASN A 25 -12.05 -4.25 0.23
N PRO A 26 -11.84 -5.13 -0.77
CA PRO A 26 -10.54 -5.24 -1.45
C PRO A 26 -10.19 -3.99 -2.26
N VAL A 27 -11.17 -3.31 -2.85
CA VAL A 27 -10.96 -2.07 -3.63
C VAL A 27 -10.50 -0.96 -2.70
N ASP A 28 -11.23 -0.70 -1.62
CA ASP A 28 -10.86 0.30 -0.61
C ASP A 28 -9.48 0.02 -0.02
N ALA A 29 -9.18 -1.25 0.27
CA ALA A 29 -7.90 -1.65 0.80
C ALA A 29 -6.73 -1.40 -0.19
N ILE A 30 -6.96 -1.57 -1.50
CA ILE A 30 -5.96 -1.24 -2.54
C ILE A 30 -5.72 0.27 -2.57
N PHE A 31 -6.78 1.08 -2.61
CA PHE A 31 -6.65 2.53 -2.67
C PHE A 31 -6.05 3.12 -1.38
N ALA A 32 -6.43 2.61 -0.21
CA ALA A 32 -5.82 2.98 1.07
C ALA A 32 -4.32 2.66 1.09
N THR A 33 -3.91 1.53 0.50
CA THR A 33 -2.49 1.18 0.39
C THR A 33 -1.75 2.10 -0.57
N ALA A 34 -2.33 2.40 -1.73
CA ALA A 34 -1.75 3.35 -2.67
C ALA A 34 -1.54 4.72 -2.02
N ASN A 35 -2.53 5.19 -1.25
CA ASN A 35 -2.45 6.43 -0.48
C ASN A 35 -1.34 6.40 0.57
N LEU A 36 -1.24 5.31 1.35
CA LEU A 36 -0.15 5.11 2.31
C LEU A 36 1.21 5.17 1.63
N LEU A 37 1.41 4.42 0.55
CA LEU A 37 2.69 4.38 -0.17
C LEU A 37 3.04 5.75 -0.76
N TRP A 38 2.06 6.43 -1.36
CA TRP A 38 2.24 7.77 -1.93
C TRP A 38 2.72 8.78 -0.90
N GLN A 39 2.08 8.83 0.27
CA GLN A 39 2.43 9.76 1.34
C GLN A 39 3.76 9.44 2.02
N ASN A 40 4.21 8.18 1.98
CA ASN A 40 5.42 7.72 2.68
C ASN A 40 6.66 7.55 1.77
N GLY A 41 6.65 8.15 0.57
CA GLY A 41 7.85 8.31 -0.25
C GLY A 41 7.73 7.85 -1.70
N LEU A 42 6.65 7.17 -2.08
CA LEU A 42 6.47 6.76 -3.48
C LEU A 42 6.32 7.97 -4.41
N ASN A 43 5.74 9.07 -3.90
CA ASN A 43 5.67 10.36 -4.61
C ASN A 43 7.03 11.03 -4.87
N ALA A 44 8.07 10.59 -4.16
CA ALA A 44 9.45 11.08 -4.25
C ALA A 44 10.40 10.02 -4.81
N ALA A 45 9.86 8.99 -5.50
CA ALA A 45 10.61 7.88 -6.06
C ALA A 45 11.45 7.09 -5.01
N LYS A 46 10.92 6.95 -3.79
CA LYS A 46 11.52 6.17 -2.68
C LYS A 46 10.64 4.97 -2.32
N PRO A 47 10.54 3.95 -3.22
CA PRO A 47 9.63 2.82 -3.03
C PRO A 47 10.00 1.95 -1.83
N ASP A 48 11.28 1.82 -1.52
CA ASP A 48 11.81 1.13 -0.35
C ASP A 48 11.31 1.74 0.97
N GLN A 49 11.39 3.07 1.09
CA GLN A 49 10.91 3.80 2.27
C GLN A 49 9.39 3.71 2.41
N ALA A 50 8.67 3.83 1.29
CA ALA A 50 7.21 3.71 1.28
C ALA A 50 6.73 2.32 1.74
N ILE A 51 7.38 1.25 1.27
CA ILE A 51 7.06 -0.13 1.68
C ILE A 51 7.45 -0.36 3.14
N PHE A 52 8.59 0.20 3.58
CA PHE A 52 9.02 0.09 4.98
C PHE A 52 8.03 0.76 5.95
N ALA A 53 7.39 1.87 5.55
CA ALA A 53 6.34 2.52 6.33
C ALA A 53 5.06 1.65 6.46
N PHE A 54 4.82 0.73 5.53
CA PHE A 54 3.75 -0.26 5.65
C PHE A 54 4.12 -1.37 6.65
N ASN A 55 5.35 -1.89 6.54
CA ASN A 55 5.89 -2.91 7.45
C ASN A 55 7.38 -2.66 7.67
N HIS A 56 7.77 -2.41 8.93
CA HIS A 56 9.12 -2.06 9.36
C HIS A 56 10.12 -3.25 9.32
N SER A 57 10.10 -4.04 8.24
CA SER A 57 10.99 -5.17 8.01
C SER A 57 11.65 -5.03 6.64
N TRP A 58 12.98 -4.92 6.62
CA TRP A 58 13.74 -4.86 5.37
C TRP A 58 13.63 -6.13 4.52
N THR A 59 13.42 -7.29 5.16
CA THR A 59 13.12 -8.55 4.45
C THR A 59 11.81 -8.43 3.69
N PHE A 60 10.75 -7.91 4.34
CA PHE A 60 9.46 -7.67 3.69
C PHE A 60 9.58 -6.69 2.52
N VAL A 61 10.35 -5.60 2.69
CA VAL A 61 10.63 -4.64 1.61
C VAL A 61 11.29 -5.32 0.41
N SER A 62 12.32 -6.14 0.66
CA SER A 62 13.01 -6.89 -0.39
C SER A 62 12.09 -7.84 -1.14
N ASP A 63 11.26 -8.60 -0.40
CA ASP A 63 10.31 -9.56 -0.97
C ASP A 63 9.27 -8.87 -1.86
N VAL A 64 8.65 -7.79 -1.37
CA VAL A 64 7.65 -7.03 -2.14
C VAL A 64 8.27 -6.41 -3.39
N LEU A 65 9.47 -5.81 -3.29
CA LEU A 65 10.17 -5.27 -4.47
C LEU A 65 10.58 -6.37 -5.45
N GLY A 66 10.95 -7.56 -4.95
CA GLY A 66 11.21 -8.74 -5.76
C GLY A 66 9.99 -9.15 -6.59
N ILE A 67 8.84 -9.25 -5.93
CA ILE A 67 7.55 -9.57 -6.58
C ILE A 67 7.13 -8.45 -7.54
N ALA A 68 7.26 -7.17 -7.17
CA ALA A 68 6.90 -6.06 -8.06
C ALA A 68 7.72 -6.07 -9.35
N ARG A 69 9.02 -6.39 -9.27
CA ARG A 69 9.89 -6.53 -10.44
C ARG A 69 9.48 -7.69 -11.34
N SER A 70 8.96 -8.80 -10.80
CA SER A 70 8.52 -9.93 -11.64
C SER A 70 7.29 -9.58 -12.48
N TYR A 71 6.39 -8.75 -11.97
CA TYR A 71 5.27 -8.20 -12.74
C TYR A 71 5.70 -7.16 -13.78
N GLY A 72 6.71 -6.34 -13.46
CA GLY A 72 7.21 -5.29 -14.35
C GLY A 72 8.10 -5.79 -15.50
N CYS A 73 8.59 -7.03 -15.43
CA CYS A 73 9.45 -7.65 -16.46
C CYS A 73 8.66 -8.46 -17.51
N LEU A 74 7.33 -8.36 -17.54
CA LEU A 74 6.49 -8.95 -18.59
C LEU A 74 6.38 -7.99 -19.78
N CYS A 75 7.45 -7.89 -20.57
CA CYS A 75 7.45 -7.33 -21.92
C CYS A 75 8.54 -7.98 -22.78
#